data_AF-A0A379ANF4-F1
#
_entry.id   AF-A0A379ANF4-F1
#
_cell.length_a   1.000
_cell.length_b   1.000
_cell.length_c   1.000
_cell.angle_alpha   90.00
_cell.angle_beta   90.00
_cell.angle_gamma   90.00
#
_symmetry.space_group_name_H-M   'P 1'
#
loop_
_entity.id
_entity.type
_entity.pdbx_description
1 polymer ?
#
loop_
_entity_poly.entity_id
_entity_poly.type
_entity_poly.pdbx_seq_one_letter_code
_entity_poly.pdbx_strand_id
1 'polypeptide(L)'
;MIGNDITVTMASEAGQLQLNVMEPVIGQALFESISILTNACYNLLEKCINGITANRAVVRSLCLQLDWYRDLPQPLHRPPQRRHRR
;
A
#
# COMPACT_ATOMS: atom_id res chain seq x y z
N MET A 1 -7.02 -3.38 -11.97
CA MET A 1 -5.59 -3.73 -11.84
C MET A 1 -5.33 -5.23 -11.91
N ILE A 2 -5.80 -6.07 -10.97
CA ILE A 2 -5.53 -7.53 -11.03
C ILE A 2 -6.12 -8.18 -12.30
N GLY A 3 -7.34 -7.79 -12.70
CA GLY A 3 -7.93 -8.25 -13.97
C GLY A 3 -7.09 -7.83 -15.18
N ASN A 4 -6.65 -6.56 -15.22
CA ASN A 4 -5.79 -6.03 -16.28
C ASN A 4 -4.44 -6.77 -16.35
N ASP A 5 -3.90 -7.22 -15.22
CA ASP A 5 -2.66 -8.01 -15.18
C ASP A 5 -2.82 -9.38 -15.85
N ILE A 6 -3.96 -10.05 -15.60
CA ILE A 6 -4.33 -11.29 -16.31
C ILE A 6 -4.51 -11.01 -17.80
N THR A 7 -5.19 -9.92 -18.17
CA THR A 7 -5.36 -9.51 -19.58
C THR A 7 -4.02 -9.29 -20.28
N VAL A 8 -3.07 -8.61 -19.63
CA VAL A 8 -1.72 -8.39 -20.17
C VAL A 8 -0.97 -9.72 -20.31
N THR A 9 -1.08 -10.60 -19.32
CA THR A 9 -0.46 -11.93 -19.36
C THR A 9 -0.96 -12.73 -20.56
N MET A 10 -2.28 -12.86 -20.70
CA MET A 10 -2.88 -13.60 -21.82
C MET A 10 -2.58 -12.97 -23.18
N ALA A 11 -2.58 -11.64 -23.27
CA ALA A 11 -2.25 -10.92 -24.50
C ALA A 11 -0.76 -11.04 -24.88
N SER A 12 0.13 -11.15 -23.90
CA SER A 12 1.56 -11.34 -24.13
C SER A 12 1.86 -12.74 -24.69
N GLU A 13 1.13 -13.76 -24.22
CA GLU A 13 1.25 -15.14 -24.72
C GLU A 13 0.71 -15.31 -26.15
N ALA A 14 -0.22 -14.45 -26.58
CA ALA A 14 -0.88 -14.53 -27.89
C ALA A 14 -0.05 -13.98 -29.06
N GLY A 15 1.26 -13.75 -28.89
CA GLY A 15 2.14 -13.32 -29.97
C GLY A 15 2.27 -14.36 -31.08
N GLN A 16 2.21 -13.93 -32.35
CA GLN A 16 2.31 -14.82 -33.50
C GLN A 16 3.47 -14.45 -34.43
N LEU A 17 4.30 -15.45 -34.75
CA LEU A 17 5.47 -15.33 -35.63
C LEU A 17 6.38 -14.15 -35.24
N GLN A 18 6.32 -13.04 -35.98
CA GLN A 18 7.27 -11.93 -35.83
C GLN A 18 6.74 -10.75 -35.00
N LEU A 19 5.44 -10.70 -34.70
CA LEU A 19 4.83 -9.54 -34.04
C LEU A 19 3.66 -9.95 -33.15
N ASN A 20 3.45 -9.22 -32.06
CA ASN A 20 2.27 -9.39 -31.23
C ASN A 20 1.17 -8.40 -31.65
N VAL A 21 0.10 -8.91 -32.28
CA VAL A 21 -1.05 -8.08 -32.72
C VAL A 21 -1.89 -7.58 -31.53
N MET A 22 -1.70 -8.16 -30.34
CA MET A 22 -2.40 -7.77 -29.11
C MET A 22 -1.76 -6.59 -28.37
N GLU A 23 -0.65 -6.03 -28.88
CA GLU A 23 -0.01 -4.83 -28.32
C GLU A 23 -0.98 -3.68 -27.98
N PRO A 24 -2.03 -3.37 -28.77
CA PRO A 24 -2.98 -2.33 -28.42
C PRO A 24 -3.77 -2.61 -27.13
N VAL A 25 -4.13 -3.88 -26.86
CA VAL A 25 -4.88 -4.26 -25.64
C VAL A 25 -3.98 -4.20 -24.42
N ILE A 26 -2.70 -4.59 -24.57
CA ILE A 26 -1.69 -4.46 -23.52
C ILE A 26 -1.52 -2.98 -23.15
N GLY A 27 -1.39 -2.11 -24.16
CA GLY A 27 -1.28 -0.67 -23.94
C GLY A 27 -2.49 -0.09 -23.19
N GLN A 28 -3.72 -0.41 -23.63
CA GLN A 28 -4.94 0.07 -22.97
C GLN A 28 -5.02 -0.40 -21.51
N ALA A 29 -4.79 -1.69 -21.26
CA ALA A 29 -4.87 -2.29 -19.93
C ALA A 29 -3.86 -1.68 -18.94
N LEU A 30 -2.66 -1.35 -19.44
CA LEU A 30 -1.61 -0.66 -18.66
C LEU A 30 -1.98 0.78 -18.33
N PHE A 31 -2.40 1.58 -19.32
CA PHE A 31 -2.78 2.97 -19.08
C PHE A 31 -3.98 3.11 -18.14
N GLU A 32 -4.97 2.23 -18.28
CA GLU A 32 -6.11 2.17 -17.37
C GLU A 32 -5.65 1.84 -15.94
N SER A 33 -4.78 0.84 -15.77
CA SER A 33 -4.25 0.46 -14.47
C SER A 33 -3.48 1.60 -13.79
N ILE A 34 -2.65 2.31 -14.55
CA ILE A 34 -1.91 3.49 -14.06
C ILE A 34 -2.90 4.57 -13.60
N SER A 35 -3.88 4.91 -14.44
CA SER A 35 -4.87 5.94 -14.11
C SER A 35 -5.65 5.60 -12.82
N ILE A 36 -6.12 4.36 -12.71
CA ILE A 36 -6.84 3.88 -11.52
C ILE A 36 -5.94 3.95 -10.28
N LEU A 37 -4.70 3.46 -10.37
CA LEU A 37 -3.79 3.45 -9.23
C LEU A 37 -3.44 4.88 -8.78
N THR A 38 -3.15 5.77 -9.72
CA THR A 38 -2.86 7.18 -9.43
C THR A 38 -4.04 7.81 -8.69
N ASN A 39 -5.25 7.68 -9.21
CA ASN A 39 -6.45 8.24 -8.59
C ASN A 39 -6.76 7.61 -7.23
N ALA A 40 -6.52 6.31 -7.07
CA ALA A 40 -6.70 5.60 -5.81
C ALA A 40 -5.70 6.11 -4.75
N CYS A 41 -4.43 6.31 -5.10
CA CYS A 41 -3.40 6.84 -4.20
C CYS A 41 -3.75 8.25 -3.72
N TYR A 42 -4.17 9.15 -4.62
CA TYR A 42 -4.61 10.49 -4.23
C TYR A 42 -5.83 10.45 -3.31
N ASN A 43 -6.85 9.67 -3.65
CA ASN A 43 -8.03 9.52 -2.79
C ASN A 43 -7.68 8.93 -1.42
N LEU A 44 -6.80 7.92 -1.36
CA LEU A 44 -6.36 7.32 -0.11
C LEU A 44 -5.61 8.32 0.77
N LEU A 45 -4.73 9.13 0.16
CA LEU A 45 -4.00 10.18 0.86
C LEU A 45 -4.96 11.21 1.48
N GLU A 46 -5.85 11.77 0.65
CA GLU A 46 -6.72 12.87 1.04
C GLU A 46 -7.83 12.44 2.00
N LYS A 47 -8.50 11.32 1.71
CA LYS A 47 -9.71 10.90 2.44
C LYS A 47 -9.44 9.98 3.62
N CYS A 48 -8.27 9.37 3.68
CA CYS A 48 -7.92 8.44 4.75
C CYS A 48 -6.67 8.90 5.49
N ILE A 49 -5.50 8.88 4.84
CA ILE A 49 -4.20 8.99 5.52
C ILE A 49 -4.04 10.31 6.28
N ASN A 50 -4.40 11.45 5.68
CA ASN A 50 -4.24 12.77 6.31
C ASN A 50 -5.02 12.92 7.63
N GLY A 51 -6.08 12.13 7.84
CA GLY A 51 -6.93 12.19 9.03
C GLY A 51 -6.65 11.10 10.07
N ILE A 52 -5.70 10.19 9.84
CA ILE A 52 -5.48 9.06 10.75
C ILE A 52 -4.93 9.56 12.11
N THR A 53 -5.67 9.24 13.17
CA THR A 53 -5.22 9.44 14.56
C THR A 53 -5.13 8.11 15.30
N ALA A 54 -4.02 7.88 16.00
CA ALA A 54 -3.85 6.66 16.79
C ALA A 54 -4.65 6.71 18.10
N ASN A 55 -5.43 5.66 18.37
CA ASN A 55 -6.08 5.48 19.67
C ASN A 55 -5.03 5.07 20.73
N ARG A 56 -4.56 6.05 21.50
CA ARG A 56 -3.48 5.86 22.47
C ARG A 56 -3.83 4.89 23.59
N ALA A 57 -5.09 4.80 24.00
CA ALA A 57 -5.52 3.91 25.07
C ALA A 57 -5.40 2.45 24.63
N VAL A 58 -5.89 2.14 23.43
CA VAL A 58 -5.82 0.79 22.84
C VAL A 58 -4.38 0.41 22.52
N VAL A 59 -3.60 1.33 21.95
CA VAL A 59 -2.16 1.08 21.68
C VAL A 59 -1.40 0.79 22.98
N ARG A 60 -1.71 1.51 24.07
CA ARG A 60 -1.08 1.28 25.38
C ARG A 60 -1.51 -0.05 25.99
N SER A 61 -2.79 -0.41 25.92
CA SER A 61 -3.26 -1.71 26.44
C SER A 61 -2.63 -2.87 25.69
N LEU A 62 -2.53 -2.78 24.35
CA LEU A 62 -1.85 -3.77 23.52
C LEU A 62 -0.36 -3.89 23.87
N CYS A 63 0.35 -2.76 24.01
CA CYS A 63 1.77 -2.80 24.40
C CYS A 63 1.98 -3.48 25.75
N LEU A 64 1.14 -3.21 26.75
CA LEU A 64 1.27 -3.80 28.10
C LEU A 64 0.90 -5.29 28.15
N GLN A 65 0.16 -5.78 27.16
CA GLN A 65 -0.17 -7.21 27.01
C GLN A 65 0.94 -8.01 26.33
N LEU A 66 1.88 -7.36 25.65
CA LEU A 66 3.01 -8.02 25.02
C LEU A 66 4.10 -8.28 26.08
N ASP A 67 4.44 -9.56 26.30
CA ASP A 67 5.39 -9.97 27.35
C ASP A 67 6.73 -9.24 27.27
N TRP A 68 7.25 -9.00 26.05
CA TRP A 68 8.53 -8.30 25.85
C TRP A 68 8.52 -6.85 26.35
N TYR A 69 7.36 -6.18 26.40
CA TYR A 69 7.26 -4.80 26.86
C TYR A 69 7.31 -4.73 28.40
N ARG A 70 6.85 -5.78 29.09
CA ARG A 70 6.84 -5.87 30.56
C ARG A 70 8.26 -5.95 31.13
N ASP A 71 9.18 -6.58 30.41
CA ASP A 71 10.56 -6.81 30.84
C ASP A 71 11.51 -5.62 30.56
N LEU A 72 10.99 -4.52 30.01
CA LEU A 72 11.80 -3.37 29.61
C LEU A 72 12.21 -2.52 30.83
N PRO A 73 13.50 -2.19 31.04
CA PRO A 73 13.93 -1.34 32.14
C PRO A 73 13.37 0.09 32.01
N GLN A 74 12.97 0.69 33.14
CA GLN A 74 12.46 2.07 33.25
C GLN A 74 13.62 3.07 33.04
N PRO A 75 13.92 3.43 31.79
CA PRO A 75 13.35 4.64 31.18
C PRO A 75 12.80 4.42 29.76
N LEU A 76 12.85 3.19 29.24
CA LEU A 76 12.52 2.87 27.85
C LEU A 76 11.00 2.61 27.62
N HIS A 77 10.22 2.53 28.70
CA HIS A 77 8.75 2.46 28.69
C HIS A 77 8.05 3.73 28.13
N ARG A 78 8.80 4.74 27.68
CA ARG A 78 8.21 5.91 27.05
C ARG A 78 7.57 5.52 25.72
N PRO A 79 6.30 5.91 25.45
CA PRO A 79 5.75 5.79 24.11
C PRO A 79 6.65 6.60 23.15
N PRO A 80 6.84 6.17 21.89
CA PRO A 80 7.65 6.90 20.94
C PRO A 80 7.11 8.33 20.80
N GLN A 81 7.81 9.30 21.40
CA GLN A 81 7.48 10.71 21.26
C GLN A 81 7.91 11.12 19.85
N ARG A 82 6.97 11.70 19.08
CA ARG A 82 7.23 12.27 17.76
C ARG A 82 8.44 13.20 17.86
N ARG A 83 9.61 12.75 17.37
CA ARG A 83 10.70 13.66 17.01
C ARG A 83 10.19 14.47 15.82
N HIS A 84 9.77 15.71 16.07
CA HIS A 84 9.73 16.73 15.04
C HIS A 84 11.12 16.76 14.39
N ARG A 85 11.22 16.20 13.19
CA ARG A 85 12.39 16.40 12.34
C ARG A 85 12.45 17.90 12.02
N ARG A 86 13.47 18.57 12.55
CA ARG A 86 14.06 19.72 11.88
C ARG A 86 14.88 19.20 10.70
#